data_AF-A0A8H8QSQ1-F1
#
_entry.id   AF-A0A8H8QSQ1-F1
#
_cell.length_a   1.000
_cell.length_b   1.000
_cell.length_c   1.000
_cell.angle_alpha   90.00
_cell.angle_beta   90.00
_cell.angle_gamma   90.00
#
_symmetry.space_group_name_H-M   'P 1'
#
loop_
_entity.id
_entity.type
_entity.pdbx_description
1 polymer ?
#
loop_
_entity_poly.entity_id
_entity_poly.type
_entity_poly.pdbx_seq_one_letter_code
_entity_poly.pdbx_strand_id
1 'polypeptide(L)'
;MVLSVSKSLQANLMHLMPGYTAQKDVTWHKIVAHGIPTSIFNHPEGMELVKDEIRTFNKGLTPLGQPYWITSAENRLKQTAGSVAIAFATPKEASAAVRNRLYIAGISIQCEKHYTTRPTA
;
A
#
# COMPACT_ATOMS: atom_id res chain seq x y z
N MET A 1 3.56 -11.15 -8.81
CA MET A 1 4.78 -11.12 -9.64
C MET A 1 4.44 -10.33 -10.88
N VAL A 2 4.93 -9.09 -11.03
CA VAL A 2 4.58 -8.22 -12.17
C VAL A 2 5.78 -8.24 -13.12
N LEU A 3 5.60 -8.84 -14.29
CA LEU A 3 6.62 -8.90 -15.34
C LEU A 3 6.53 -7.61 -16.16
N SER A 4 7.62 -6.83 -16.21
CA SER A 4 7.74 -5.76 -17.20
C SER A 4 8.07 -6.41 -18.54
N VAL A 5 7.18 -6.26 -19.53
CA VAL A 5 7.28 -6.97 -20.81
C VAL A 5 7.33 -5.99 -21.98
N SER A 6 8.23 -6.26 -22.92
CA SER A 6 8.41 -5.56 -24.21
C SER A 6 7.09 -5.41 -24.97
N LYS A 7 6.95 -4.32 -25.75
CA LYS A 7 5.76 -4.02 -26.58
C LYS A 7 5.37 -5.16 -27.53
N SER A 8 6.32 -5.95 -28.03
CA SER A 8 6.03 -7.11 -28.89
C SER A 8 5.45 -8.30 -28.13
N LEU A 9 5.79 -8.46 -26.84
CA LEU A 9 5.21 -9.47 -25.96
C LEU A 9 3.84 -9.06 -25.40
N GLN A 10 3.60 -7.76 -25.20
CA GLN A 10 2.30 -7.24 -24.73
C GLN A 10 1.14 -7.64 -25.67
N ALA A 11 1.37 -7.59 -26.99
CA ALA A 11 0.36 -7.97 -27.98
C ALA A 11 0.00 -9.47 -27.92
N ASN A 12 0.98 -10.36 -27.71
CA ASN A 12 0.73 -11.80 -27.59
C ASN A 12 0.09 -12.19 -26.24
N LEU A 13 0.45 -11.51 -25.15
CA LEU A 13 -0.08 -11.81 -23.82
C LEU A 13 -1.57 -11.44 -23.69
N MET A 14 -2.01 -10.39 -24.39
CA MET A 14 -3.41 -9.94 -24.40
C MET A 14 -4.37 -10.96 -25.02
N HIS A 15 -3.92 -11.80 -25.97
CA HIS A 15 -4.74 -12.85 -26.56
C HIS A 15 -4.95 -14.05 -25.62
N LEU A 16 -4.02 -14.28 -24.68
CA LEU A 16 -4.03 -15.43 -23.77
C LEU A 16 -4.80 -15.18 -22.47
N MET A 17 -5.08 -13.92 -22.10
CA MET A 17 -5.86 -13.56 -20.91
C MET A 17 -6.95 -12.52 -21.24
N PRO A 18 -8.07 -12.94 -21.85
CA PRO A 18 -9.19 -12.04 -22.09
C PRO A 18 -9.72 -11.48 -20.76
N GLY A 19 -9.77 -10.15 -20.66
CA GLY A 19 -10.21 -9.43 -19.45
C GLY A 19 -9.10 -8.67 -18.70
N TYR A 20 -7.84 -8.80 -19.11
CA TYR A 20 -6.72 -8.12 -18.45
C TYR A 20 -6.19 -6.96 -19.28
N THR A 21 -6.21 -5.75 -18.70
CA THR A 21 -5.55 -4.57 -19.27
C THR A 21 -4.13 -4.44 -18.74
N ALA A 22 -3.16 -4.30 -19.62
CA ALA A 22 -1.79 -3.95 -19.23
C ALA A 22 -1.81 -2.56 -18.56
N GLN A 23 -1.42 -2.50 -17.29
CA GLN A 23 -1.21 -1.22 -16.61
C GLN A 23 0.17 -0.67 -16.97
N LYS A 24 0.23 0.65 -17.18
CA LYS A 24 1.49 1.36 -17.38
C LYS A 24 2.41 1.08 -16.20
N ASP A 25 3.69 0.83 -16.47
CA ASP A 25 4.71 0.64 -15.45
C ASP A 25 4.93 1.97 -14.73
N VAL A 26 4.22 2.16 -13.61
CA VAL A 26 4.29 3.36 -12.78
C VAL A 26 5.01 2.98 -11.49
N THR A 27 6.11 3.65 -11.21
CA THR A 27 6.85 3.47 -9.96
C THR A 27 5.98 3.86 -8.77
N TRP A 28 5.67 2.90 -7.90
CA TRP A 28 4.94 3.17 -6.67
C TRP A 28 5.89 3.54 -5.54
N HIS A 29 5.58 4.62 -4.84
CA HIS A 29 6.33 5.06 -3.68
C HIS A 29 5.66 4.52 -2.41
N LYS A 30 6.19 3.41 -1.90
CA LYS A 30 5.62 2.70 -0.75
C LYS A 30 6.17 3.23 0.58
N ILE A 31 5.30 3.29 1.58
CA ILE A 31 5.62 3.54 2.98
C ILE A 31 5.07 2.41 3.85
N VAL A 32 5.58 2.30 5.06
CA VAL A 32 5.03 1.46 6.12
C VAL A 32 4.41 2.35 7.18
N ALA A 33 3.15 2.11 7.51
CA ALA A 33 2.45 2.75 8.61
C ALA A 33 2.34 1.76 9.77
N HIS A 34 2.84 2.14 10.94
CA HIS A 34 2.90 1.30 12.13
C HIS A 34 1.81 1.68 13.14
N GLY A 35 1.37 0.73 13.97
CA GLY A 35 0.40 1.04 15.03
C GLY A 35 -1.05 1.11 14.54
N ILE A 36 -1.37 0.47 13.41
CA ILE A 36 -2.74 0.43 12.89
C ILE A 36 -3.59 -0.51 13.77
N PRO A 37 -4.70 -0.05 14.39
CA PRO A 37 -5.52 -0.86 15.28
C PRO A 37 -6.11 -2.08 14.59
N THR A 38 -5.78 -3.28 15.09
CA THR A 38 -6.32 -4.53 14.52
C THR A 38 -7.80 -4.70 14.84
N SER A 39 -8.26 -4.20 15.99
CA SER A 39 -9.67 -4.23 16.39
C SER A 39 -10.61 -3.53 15.42
N ILE A 40 -10.11 -2.52 14.69
CA ILE A 40 -10.90 -1.72 13.74
C ILE A 40 -10.72 -2.25 12.32
N PHE A 41 -9.49 -2.60 11.92
CA PHE A 41 -9.15 -2.83 10.51
C PHE A 41 -8.87 -4.30 10.14
N ASN A 42 -8.89 -5.25 11.08
CA ASN A 42 -8.62 -6.66 10.80
C ASN A 42 -9.89 -7.43 10.37
N HIS A 43 -10.57 -6.92 9.35
CA HIS A 43 -11.72 -7.55 8.70
C HIS A 43 -11.61 -7.35 7.16
N PRO A 44 -12.42 -8.04 6.33
CA PRO A 44 -12.25 -8.04 4.88
C PRO A 44 -12.21 -6.66 4.20
N GLU A 45 -13.00 -5.71 4.71
CA GLU A 45 -13.09 -4.33 4.17
C GLU A 45 -12.10 -3.36 4.83
N GLY A 46 -11.36 -3.79 5.85
CA GLY A 46 -10.56 -2.90 6.68
C GLY A 46 -9.48 -2.14 5.92
N MET A 47 -8.92 -2.72 4.84
CA MET A 47 -7.93 -2.02 4.02
C MET A 47 -8.54 -0.97 3.08
N GLU A 48 -9.79 -1.14 2.65
CA GLU A 48 -10.51 -0.07 1.96
C GLU A 48 -10.84 1.06 2.94
N LEU A 49 -11.24 0.73 4.18
CA LEU A 49 -11.43 1.74 5.22
C LEU A 49 -10.15 2.52 5.52
N VAL A 50 -9.00 1.85 5.65
CA VAL A 50 -7.70 2.54 5.82
C VAL A 50 -7.45 3.53 4.68
N LYS A 51 -7.77 3.15 3.44
CA LYS A 51 -7.57 3.98 2.26
C LYS A 51 -8.49 5.21 2.27
N ASP A 52 -9.75 5.03 2.66
CA ASP A 52 -10.74 6.11 2.75
C ASP A 52 -10.44 7.07 3.90
N GLU A 53 -10.01 6.55 5.05
CA GLU A 53 -9.50 7.34 6.19
C GLU A 53 -8.34 8.23 5.75
N ILE A 54 -7.35 7.67 5.03
CA ILE A 54 -6.21 8.45 4.55
C ILE A 54 -6.67 9.59 3.64
N ARG A 55 -7.56 9.30 2.67
CA ARG A 55 -8.10 10.30 1.73
C ARG A 55 -8.89 11.39 2.43
N THR A 56 -9.66 11.04 3.45
CA THR A 56 -10.57 11.95 4.15
C THR A 56 -9.81 12.88 5.09
N PHE A 57 -8.88 12.34 5.87
CA PHE A 57 -8.26 13.07 6.98
C PHE A 57 -6.89 13.67 6.64
N ASN A 58 -6.25 13.26 5.53
CA ASN A 58 -4.91 13.70 5.18
C ASN A 58 -4.92 14.48 3.85
N LYS A 59 -5.10 15.79 3.96
CA LYS A 59 -5.18 16.69 2.80
C LYS A 59 -3.95 16.53 1.89
N GLY A 60 -4.20 16.25 0.62
CA GLY A 60 -3.16 16.11 -0.39
C GLY A 60 -2.47 14.75 -0.42
N LEU A 61 -2.96 13.74 0.29
CA LEU A 61 -2.51 12.36 0.18
C LEU A 61 -3.56 11.48 -0.51
N THR A 62 -3.19 10.89 -1.65
CA THR A 62 -4.06 9.94 -2.36
C THR A 62 -3.38 8.57 -2.45
N PRO A 63 -3.70 7.61 -1.57
CA PRO A 63 -3.16 6.27 -1.66
C PRO A 63 -3.59 5.58 -2.96
N LEU A 64 -2.63 4.89 -3.59
CA LEU A 64 -2.80 4.06 -4.77
C LEU A 64 -2.96 2.59 -4.41
N GLY A 65 -3.75 1.87 -5.21
CA GLY A 65 -4.01 0.46 -5.01
C GLY A 65 -4.78 0.20 -3.71
N GLN A 66 -4.70 -1.04 -3.22
CA GLN A 66 -5.23 -1.41 -1.91
C GLN A 66 -4.07 -1.57 -0.93
N PRO A 67 -4.11 -0.90 0.24
CA PRO A 67 -3.15 -1.17 1.31
C PRO A 67 -3.19 -2.63 1.72
N TYR A 68 -2.08 -3.13 2.26
CA TYR A 68 -2.03 -4.50 2.76
C TYR A 68 -1.22 -4.61 4.04
N TRP A 69 -1.62 -5.55 4.88
CA TRP A 69 -0.90 -5.86 6.11
C TRP A 69 0.49 -6.42 5.82
N ILE A 70 1.49 -5.86 6.48
CA ILE A 70 2.83 -6.44 6.57
C ILE A 70 2.87 -7.46 7.72
N THR A 71 2.19 -7.16 8.82
CA THR A 71 2.04 -8.07 9.96
C THR A 71 1.22 -9.30 9.54
N SER A 72 1.73 -10.49 9.83
CA SER A 72 1.05 -11.77 9.56
C SER A 72 -0.31 -11.86 10.28
N ALA A 73 -1.26 -12.58 9.70
CA ALA A 73 -2.59 -12.74 10.27
C ALA A 73 -2.55 -13.32 11.70
N GLU A 74 -1.68 -14.30 11.95
CA GLU A 74 -1.49 -14.90 13.27
C GLU A 74 -1.05 -13.88 14.34
N ASN A 75 -0.13 -12.98 13.98
CA ASN A 75 0.33 -11.94 14.90
C ASN A 75 -0.75 -10.89 15.14
N ARG A 76 -1.57 -10.57 14.14
CA ARG A 76 -2.69 -9.63 14.29
C ARG A 76 -3.77 -10.12 15.26
N LEU A 77 -3.87 -11.43 15.50
CA LEU A 77 -4.78 -11.99 16.52
C LEU A 77 -4.26 -11.82 17.95
N LYS A 78 -2.94 -11.70 18.12
CA LYS A 78 -2.28 -11.57 19.43
C LYS A 78 -1.96 -10.13 19.80
N GLN A 79 -1.82 -9.26 18.80
CA GLN A 79 -1.40 -7.87 18.93
C GLN A 79 -2.59 -6.91 18.77
N THR A 80 -2.58 -5.83 19.53
CA THR A 80 -3.60 -4.75 19.45
C THR A 80 -3.41 -3.83 18.25
N ALA A 81 -2.21 -3.84 17.65
CA ALA A 81 -1.88 -3.03 16.50
C ALA A 81 -0.94 -3.79 15.54
N GLY A 82 -1.02 -3.45 14.26
CA GLY A 82 -0.19 -4.02 13.21
C GLY A 82 0.44 -2.95 12.32
N SER A 83 1.18 -3.40 11.30
CA SER A 83 1.81 -2.54 10.29
C SER A 83 1.21 -2.77 8.91
N VAL A 84 0.95 -1.69 8.17
CA VAL A 84 0.32 -1.69 6.85
C VAL A 84 1.25 -1.02 5.83
N ALA A 85 1.39 -1.63 4.65
CA ALA A 85 2.06 -1.02 3.51
C ALA A 85 1.06 -0.16 2.72
N ILE A 86 1.43 1.09 2.45
CA ILE A 86 0.63 2.06 1.68
C ILE A 86 1.47 2.55 0.50
N ALA A 87 0.89 2.64 -0.68
CA ALA A 87 1.55 3.13 -1.88
C ALA A 87 1.02 4.51 -2.30
N PHE A 88 1.91 5.38 -2.79
CA PHE A 88 1.57 6.67 -3.37
C PHE A 88 2.11 6.80 -4.80
N ALA A 89 1.48 7.69 -5.57
CA ALA A 89 1.86 7.96 -6.95
C ALA A 89 3.17 8.74 -7.05
N THR A 90 3.40 9.65 -6.11
CA THR A 90 4.54 10.57 -6.15
C THR A 90 5.46 10.39 -4.94
N PRO A 91 6.77 10.66 -5.10
CA PRO A 91 7.70 10.62 -3.96
C PRO A 91 7.41 11.76 -2.97
N LYS A 92 6.77 12.85 -3.43
CA LYS A 92 6.37 13.99 -2.59
C LYS A 92 5.26 13.58 -1.62
N GLU A 93 4.23 12.88 -2.07
CA GLU A 93 3.17 12.35 -1.20
C GLU A 93 3.73 11.36 -0.18
N ALA A 94 4.54 10.40 -0.63
CA ALA A 94 5.17 9.43 0.28
C ALA A 94 6.07 10.12 1.32
N SER A 95 6.85 11.13 0.91
CA SER A 95 7.68 11.90 1.84
C SER A 95 6.85 12.76 2.78
N ALA A 96 5.73 13.33 2.31
CA ALA A 96 4.80 14.08 3.14
C ALA A 96 4.13 13.18 4.18
N ALA A 97 3.72 11.96 3.82
CA ALA A 97 3.15 10.98 4.74
C ALA A 97 4.14 10.52 5.83
N VAL A 98 5.45 10.51 5.52
CA VAL A 98 6.51 10.17 6.49
C VAL A 98 6.91 11.35 7.37
N ARG A 99 7.03 12.55 6.78
CA ARG A 99 7.50 13.76 7.49
C ARG A 99 6.39 14.44 8.28
N ASN A 100 5.18 14.44 7.74
CA ASN A 100 4.01 14.97 8.41
C ASN A 100 3.31 13.82 9.13
N ARG A 101 2.53 14.14 10.15
CA ARG A 101 1.71 13.14 10.84
C ARG A 101 0.68 12.58 9.87
N LEU A 102 0.70 11.27 9.64
CA LEU A 102 -0.37 10.55 8.94
C LEU A 102 -1.43 10.17 9.96
N TYR A 103 -2.69 10.51 9.69
CA TYR A 103 -3.82 10.20 10.56
C TYR A 103 -4.65 9.05 10.01
N ILE A 104 -4.87 8.03 10.83
CA ILE A 104 -5.75 6.89 10.52
C ILE A 104 -6.54 6.57 11.80
N ALA A 105 -7.87 6.45 11.70
CA ALA A 105 -8.76 6.29 12.86
C ALA A 105 -8.59 7.40 13.91
N GLY A 106 -8.30 8.63 13.47
CA GLY A 106 -8.03 9.78 14.36
C GLY A 106 -6.70 9.72 15.13
N ILE A 107 -5.87 8.69 14.91
CA ILE A 107 -4.58 8.51 15.59
C ILE A 107 -3.45 8.95 14.67
N SER A 108 -2.46 9.65 15.23
CA SER A 108 -1.21 9.96 14.51
C SER A 108 -0.35 8.70 14.42
N ILE A 109 -0.09 8.24 13.21
CA ILE A 109 0.63 7.02 12.92
C ILE A 109 2.09 7.31 12.57
N GLN A 110 3.00 6.52 13.15
CA GLN A 110 4.40 6.52 12.75
C GLN A 110 4.54 5.88 11.36
N CYS A 111 5.19 6.60 10.45
CA CYS A 111 5.39 6.17 9.08
C CYS A 111 6.88 6.11 8.73
N GLU A 112 7.28 5.08 8.00
CA GLU A 112 8.64 4.87 7.53
C GLU A 112 8.68 4.58 6.03
N LYS A 113 9.81 4.90 5.39
CA LYS A 113 10.00 4.58 3.97
C LYS A 113 10.14 3.06 3.82
N HIS A 114 9.37 2.46 2.91
CA HIS A 114 9.49 1.03 2.66
C HIS A 114 10.73 0.75 1.79
N TYR A 115 11.77 0.20 2.41
CA TYR A 115 12.96 -0.26 1.69
C TYR A 115 12.72 -1.66 1.13
N THR A 116 12.88 -1.83 -0.17
CA THR A 116 12.91 -3.17 -0.77
C THR A 116 14.35 -3.63 -0.75
N THR A 117 14.69 -4.60 0.11
CA THR A 117 15.97 -5.28 0.01
C THR A 117 15.92 -6.27 -1.14
N ARG A 118 17.00 -6.36 -1.92
CA ARG A 118 17.15 -7.47 -2.85
C ARG A 118 17.39 -8.74 -2.00
N PRO A 119 16.87 -9.91 -2.40
CA PRO A 119 17.29 -11.15 -1.78
C PRO A 119 18.81 -11.25 -1.90
N THR A 120 19.51 -11.35 -0.78
CA THR A 120 20.93 -11.72 -0.81
C THR A 120 20.96 -13.17 -1.27
N ALA A 121 21.57 -13.41 -2.44
CA ALA A 121 21.80 -14.74 -3.00
C ALA A 121 22.85 -15.49 -2.18
#